data_AF-A0A951JQL5-F1
#
_entry.id   AF-A0A951JQL5-F1
#
_cell.length_a   1.000
_cell.length_b   1.000
_cell.length_c   1.000
_cell.angle_alpha   90.00
_cell.angle_beta   90.00
_cell.angle_gamma   90.00
#
_symmetry.space_group_name_H-M   'P 1'
#
loop_
_entity.id
_entity.type
_entity.pdbx_description
1 polymer ?
#
loop_
_entity_poly.entity_id
_entity_poly.type
_entity_poly.pdbx_seq_one_letter_code
_entity_poly.pdbx_strand_id
1 'polypeptide(L)'
;MTHDLDRRTFLRQAAAVGGGALVAPSLLGLSACSRAVAPVPRTPGYGPLLPSVDVPELWIPEGFTARKLSTTRAPSTVNPGLTVQYGVDGMAAFAGGDGRVRLVRNHEIRDSAATARLLGPGVRAYDRRAGGGTTTLEVRQGRDGSV
;
A
#
# COMPACT_ATOMS: atom_id res chain seq x y z
N MET A 1 8.07 33.90 42.97
CA MET A 1 7.73 33.53 41.58
C MET A 1 8.34 32.17 41.30
N THR A 2 7.54 31.12 41.27
CA THR A 2 7.97 29.78 40.85
C THR A 2 7.93 29.74 39.33
N HIS A 3 9.08 29.60 38.68
CA HIS A 3 9.13 29.36 37.23
C HIS A 3 8.80 27.88 36.99
N ASP A 4 7.57 27.59 36.56
CA ASP A 4 7.21 26.25 36.10
C ASP A 4 7.96 25.95 34.79
N LEU A 5 8.93 25.04 34.87
CA LEU A 5 9.58 24.47 33.70
C LEU A 5 8.60 23.53 33.00
N ASP A 6 7.97 23.98 31.93
CA ASP A 6 7.15 23.10 31.07
C ASP A 6 8.02 22.05 30.35
N ARG A 7 7.46 20.86 30.13
CA ARG A 7 8.07 19.72 29.45
C ARG A 7 8.70 20.10 28.12
N ARG A 8 8.05 20.96 27.33
CA ARG A 8 8.62 21.41 26.03
C ARG A 8 9.86 22.27 26.22
N THR A 9 9.88 23.13 27.23
CA THR A 9 11.02 23.99 27.54
C THR A 9 12.19 23.16 28.05
N PHE A 10 11.94 22.22 28.95
CA PHE A 10 12.95 21.27 29.44
C PHE A 10 13.56 20.44 28.31
N LEU A 11 12.74 19.83 27.44
CA LEU A 11 13.24 19.00 26.32
C LEU A 11 14.04 19.81 25.29
N ARG A 12 13.63 21.04 24.99
CA ARG A 12 14.37 21.94 24.10
C ARG A 12 15.72 22.33 24.68
N GLN A 13 15.76 22.66 25.97
CA GLN A 13 17.01 23.02 26.65
C GLN A 13 17.94 21.81 26.81
N ALA A 14 17.42 20.63 27.14
CA ALA A 14 18.20 19.38 27.23
C ALA A 14 18.81 18.96 25.88
N ALA A 15 18.10 19.20 24.78
CA ALA A 15 18.63 18.99 23.42
C ALA A 15 19.70 20.03 23.05
N ALA A 16 19.52 21.30 23.42
CA ALA A 16 20.45 22.38 23.12
C ALA A 16 21.78 22.30 23.92
N VAL A 17 21.74 21.80 25.15
CA VAL A 17 22.92 21.66 26.04
C VAL A 17 23.72 20.37 25.73
N GLY A 18 23.37 19.62 24.68
CA GLY A 18 24.15 18.46 24.21
C GLY A 18 23.91 17.15 24.99
N GLY A 19 23.03 17.15 25.99
CA GLY A 19 22.69 15.94 26.77
C GLY A 19 21.97 14.85 25.95
N GLY A 20 21.28 15.22 24.87
CA GLY A 20 20.59 14.26 23.98
C GLY A 20 21.53 13.32 23.22
N ALA A 21 22.77 13.73 22.96
CA ALA A 21 23.74 12.93 22.22
C ALA A 21 24.22 11.68 23.01
N LEU A 22 24.21 11.76 24.35
CA LEU A 22 24.66 10.66 25.22
C LEU A 22 23.53 9.68 25.58
N VAL A 23 22.28 10.12 25.59
CA VAL A 23 21.13 9.30 26.02
C VAL A 23 20.45 8.58 24.84
N ALA A 24 20.50 9.16 23.64
CA ALA A 24 19.88 8.58 22.45
C ALA A 24 20.66 8.93 21.18
N PRO A 25 21.85 8.34 20.96
CA PRO A 25 22.66 8.60 19.76
C PRO A 25 21.91 8.30 18.45
N SER A 26 20.92 7.41 18.47
CA SER A 26 20.02 7.12 17.35
C SER A 26 19.11 8.31 16.95
N LEU A 27 18.94 9.31 17.81
CA LEU A 27 18.16 10.52 17.55
C LEU A 27 19.00 11.67 16.99
N LEU A 28 20.33 11.53 16.91
CA LEU A 28 21.20 12.54 16.28
C LEU A 28 20.80 12.81 14.83
N GLY A 29 20.41 11.77 14.09
CA GLY A 29 19.86 11.91 12.73
C GLY A 29 18.57 12.74 12.68
N LEU A 30 17.73 12.66 13.71
CA LEU A 30 16.50 13.46 13.82
C LEU A 30 16.80 14.94 14.09
N SER A 31 17.85 15.24 14.86
CA SER A 31 18.33 16.61 15.06
C SER A 31 19.07 17.19 13.85
N ALA A 32 19.67 16.36 13.00
CA ALA A 32 20.23 16.81 11.73
C ALA A 32 19.12 17.22 10.75
N CYS A 33 17.97 16.56 10.79
CA CYS A 33 16.77 16.89 10.00
C CYS A 33 16.00 18.13 10.50
N SER A 34 16.30 18.64 11.70
CA SER A 34 15.62 19.83 12.24
C SER A 34 16.18 21.16 11.70
N ARG A 35 17.29 21.10 10.96
CA ARG A 35 17.78 22.24 10.18
C ARG A 35 16.77 22.44 9.03
N ALA A 36 15.94 23.47 9.18
CA ALA A 36 14.82 23.81 8.31
C ALA A 36 15.01 23.32 6.87
N VAL A 37 14.39 22.18 6.55
CA VAL A 37 14.25 21.72 5.16
C VAL A 37 13.49 22.85 4.46
N ALA A 38 14.08 23.42 3.41
CA ALA A 38 13.42 24.41 2.58
C ALA A 38 12.00 23.92 2.26
N PRO A 39 10.95 24.76 2.32
CA PRO A 39 9.59 24.32 2.03
C PRO A 39 9.59 23.63 0.66
N VAL A 40 9.36 22.33 0.64
CA VAL A 40 9.20 21.59 -0.61
C VAL A 40 7.99 22.23 -1.31
N PRO A 41 8.14 22.74 -2.55
CA PRO A 41 7.02 23.30 -3.28
C PRO A 41 5.88 22.28 -3.29
N ARG A 42 4.77 22.61 -2.62
CA ARG A 42 3.59 21.75 -2.64
C ARG A 42 3.00 21.89 -4.04
N THR A 43 3.07 20.84 -4.84
CA THR A 43 2.28 20.78 -6.07
C THR A 43 0.81 20.93 -5.69
N PRO A 44 0.01 21.72 -6.42
CA PRO A 44 -1.44 21.67 -6.29
C PRO A 44 -1.87 20.21 -6.38
N GLY A 45 -2.45 19.67 -5.32
CA GLY A 45 -3.00 18.31 -5.33
C GLY A 45 -4.17 18.20 -6.30
N TYR A 46 -4.77 17.03 -6.40
CA TYR A 46 -5.90 16.78 -7.30
C TYR A 46 -7.26 17.38 -6.84
N GLY A 47 -7.26 18.27 -5.85
CA GLY A 47 -8.48 18.84 -5.26
C GLY A 47 -9.01 18.05 -4.05
N PRO A 48 -10.24 18.35 -3.60
CA PRO A 48 -10.86 17.67 -2.47
C PRO A 48 -11.15 16.20 -2.79
N LEU A 49 -11.08 15.34 -1.77
CA LEU A 49 -11.47 13.94 -1.89
C LEU A 49 -12.96 13.79 -1.58
N LEU A 50 -13.65 13.01 -2.40
CA LEU A 50 -15.06 12.65 -2.26
C LEU A 50 -15.20 11.12 -2.25
N PRO A 51 -16.21 10.55 -1.58
CA PRO A 51 -16.48 9.12 -1.66
C PRO A 51 -16.65 8.69 -3.13
N SER A 52 -15.96 7.63 -3.53
CA SER A 52 -16.08 7.06 -4.87
C SER A 52 -17.46 6.41 -5.03
N VAL A 53 -18.15 6.71 -6.13
CA VAL A 53 -19.49 6.20 -6.44
C VAL A 53 -19.49 4.67 -6.55
N ASP A 54 -18.54 4.11 -7.29
CA ASP A 54 -18.50 2.67 -7.60
C ASP A 54 -17.71 1.83 -6.58
N VAL A 55 -16.94 2.50 -5.71
CA VAL A 55 -16.03 1.86 -4.75
C VAL A 55 -16.11 2.64 -3.42
N PRO A 56 -17.21 2.51 -2.67
CA PRO A 56 -17.53 3.38 -1.54
C PRO A 56 -16.53 3.29 -0.38
N GLU A 57 -15.67 2.27 -0.35
CA GLU A 57 -14.55 2.18 0.59
C GLU A 57 -13.39 3.16 0.29
N LEU A 58 -13.39 3.84 -0.87
CA LEU A 58 -12.35 4.80 -1.26
C LEU A 58 -12.89 6.22 -1.34
N TRP A 59 -12.06 7.18 -0.90
CA TRP A 59 -12.25 8.60 -1.17
C TRP A 59 -11.25 9.02 -2.25
N ILE A 60 -11.74 9.55 -3.36
CA ILE A 60 -10.94 9.90 -4.55
C ILE A 60 -11.20 11.35 -4.94
N PRO A 61 -10.27 12.01 -5.68
CA PRO A 61 -10.47 13.40 -6.05
C PRO A 61 -11.68 13.59 -6.97
N GLU A 62 -12.25 14.79 -6.95
CA GLU A 62 -13.34 15.15 -7.86
C GLU A 62 -12.96 14.89 -9.34
N GLY A 63 -13.87 14.28 -10.10
CA GLY A 63 -13.66 13.91 -11.50
C GLY A 63 -12.92 12.59 -11.75
N PHE A 64 -12.40 11.93 -10.71
CA PHE A 64 -11.81 10.60 -10.83
C PHE A 64 -12.86 9.51 -10.71
N THR A 65 -12.57 8.34 -11.29
CA THR A 65 -13.38 7.13 -11.14
C THR A 65 -12.51 5.95 -10.70
N ALA A 66 -13.10 5.02 -9.97
CA ALA A 66 -12.46 3.77 -9.56
C ALA A 66 -13.33 2.58 -9.96
N ARG A 67 -12.70 1.42 -10.17
CA ARG A 67 -13.39 0.15 -10.46
C ARG A 67 -12.79 -0.97 -9.63
N LYS A 68 -13.65 -1.80 -9.05
CA LYS A 68 -13.25 -2.99 -8.30
C LYS A 68 -13.10 -4.16 -9.25
N LEU A 69 -11.87 -4.62 -9.45
CA LEU A 69 -11.59 -5.75 -10.35
C LEU A 69 -11.88 -7.12 -9.73
N SER A 70 -11.63 -7.26 -8.42
CA SER A 70 -11.86 -8.52 -7.71
C SER A 70 -11.84 -8.32 -6.20
N THR A 71 -12.53 -9.21 -5.48
CA THR A 71 -12.49 -9.28 -4.01
C THR A 71 -11.68 -10.50 -3.57
N THR A 72 -10.77 -10.33 -2.61
CA THR A 72 -9.98 -11.44 -2.06
C THR A 72 -10.87 -12.43 -1.32
N ARG A 73 -10.48 -13.71 -1.29
CA ARG A 73 -11.24 -14.82 -0.70
C ARG A 73 -12.61 -15.07 -1.35
N ALA A 74 -12.88 -14.47 -2.50
CA ALA A 74 -14.04 -14.75 -3.33
C ALA A 74 -13.64 -15.53 -4.59
N PRO A 75 -14.55 -16.34 -5.16
CA PRO A 75 -14.34 -16.92 -6.48
C PRO A 75 -14.06 -15.84 -7.52
N SER A 76 -13.18 -16.14 -8.46
CA SER A 76 -12.97 -15.30 -9.63
C SER A 76 -14.25 -15.26 -10.46
N THR A 77 -14.59 -14.06 -10.93
CA THR A 77 -15.75 -13.83 -11.79
C THR A 77 -15.63 -14.50 -13.15
N VAL A 78 -14.40 -14.78 -13.61
CA VAL A 78 -14.13 -15.37 -14.93
C VAL A 78 -13.72 -16.84 -14.87
N ASN A 79 -13.26 -17.32 -13.72
CA ASN A 79 -12.95 -18.74 -13.51
C ASN A 79 -13.42 -19.17 -12.12
N PRO A 80 -14.64 -19.72 -11.99
CA PRO A 80 -15.20 -20.11 -10.69
C PRO A 80 -14.35 -21.14 -9.91
N GLY A 81 -13.48 -21.88 -10.60
CA GLY A 81 -12.54 -22.83 -9.98
C GLY A 81 -11.31 -22.16 -9.35
N LEU A 82 -11.15 -20.84 -9.50
CA LEU A 82 -10.06 -20.06 -8.92
C LEU A 82 -10.61 -19.08 -7.89
N THR A 83 -10.13 -19.16 -6.65
CA THR A 83 -10.38 -18.14 -5.63
C THR A 83 -9.28 -17.09 -5.68
N VAL A 84 -9.64 -15.81 -5.65
CA VAL A 84 -8.68 -14.72 -5.57
C VAL A 84 -8.05 -14.74 -4.17
N GLN A 85 -6.73 -14.90 -4.08
CA GLN A 85 -6.05 -14.95 -2.79
C GLN A 85 -6.05 -13.60 -2.09
N TYR A 86 -5.86 -13.61 -0.77
CA TYR A 86 -5.65 -12.42 0.05
C TYR A 86 -4.18 -11.97 0.00
N GLY A 87 -3.80 -11.04 0.87
CA GLY A 87 -2.42 -10.54 0.93
C GLY A 87 -1.98 -9.87 -0.36
N VAL A 88 -2.88 -9.16 -1.04
CA VAL A 88 -2.55 -8.45 -2.29
C VAL A 88 -1.46 -7.42 -1.98
N ASP A 89 -0.38 -7.48 -2.75
CA ASP A 89 0.80 -6.65 -2.59
C ASP A 89 1.15 -6.02 -3.95
N GLY A 90 2.42 -5.68 -4.19
CA GLY A 90 2.92 -5.10 -5.42
C GLY A 90 2.37 -5.76 -6.68
N MET A 91 2.10 -4.93 -7.69
CA MET A 91 1.56 -5.36 -8.97
C MET A 91 2.18 -4.58 -10.12
N ALA A 92 2.21 -5.21 -11.29
CA ALA A 92 2.66 -4.60 -12.53
C ALA A 92 1.61 -4.78 -13.63
N ALA A 93 1.43 -3.74 -14.43
CA ALA A 93 0.54 -3.74 -15.58
C ALA A 93 1.37 -3.82 -16.87
N PHE A 94 1.01 -4.74 -17.75
CA PHE A 94 1.66 -4.95 -19.04
C PHE A 94 0.64 -4.81 -20.17
N ALA A 95 1.05 -4.28 -21.31
CA ALA A 95 0.20 -4.23 -22.49
C ALA A 95 -0.15 -5.65 -22.97
N GLY A 96 -1.44 -5.94 -23.13
CA GLY A 96 -1.96 -7.22 -23.63
C GLY A 96 -2.35 -7.22 -25.11
N GLY A 97 -2.23 -6.06 -25.78
CA GLY A 97 -2.74 -5.83 -27.13
C GLY A 97 -4.25 -5.57 -27.16
N ASP A 98 -4.76 -4.92 -28.20
CA ASP A 98 -6.19 -4.64 -28.44
C ASP A 98 -6.95 -4.01 -27.24
N GLY A 99 -6.31 -3.09 -26.52
CA GLY A 99 -6.90 -2.44 -25.35
C GLY A 99 -7.01 -3.33 -24.11
N ARG A 100 -6.32 -4.48 -24.10
CA ARG A 100 -6.19 -5.33 -22.92
C ARG A 100 -4.95 -4.96 -22.11
N VAL A 101 -5.06 -5.11 -20.81
CA VAL A 101 -3.98 -4.98 -19.82
C VAL A 101 -3.84 -6.30 -19.09
N ARG A 102 -2.61 -6.81 -19.01
CA ARG A 102 -2.26 -7.94 -18.14
C ARG A 102 -1.74 -7.39 -16.82
N LEU A 103 -2.50 -7.63 -15.76
CA LEU A 103 -2.15 -7.20 -14.42
C LEU A 103 -1.63 -8.39 -13.64
N VAL A 104 -0.32 -8.41 -13.37
CA VAL A 104 0.34 -9.43 -12.56
C VAL A 104 0.41 -8.92 -11.13
N ARG A 105 -0.22 -9.62 -10.20
CA ARG A 105 -0.37 -9.20 -8.80
C ARG A 105 0.29 -10.19 -7.87
N ASN A 106 1.17 -9.70 -6.99
CA ASN A 106 1.75 -10.50 -5.93
C ASN A 106 0.73 -10.75 -4.81
N HIS A 107 0.83 -11.92 -4.18
CA HIS A 107 0.09 -12.30 -2.98
C HIS A 107 1.10 -12.67 -1.88
N GLU A 108 1.38 -11.74 -0.98
CA GLU A 108 2.29 -11.93 0.15
C GLU A 108 1.59 -12.68 1.29
N ILE A 109 1.35 -13.98 1.08
CA ILE A 109 0.74 -14.86 2.07
C ILE A 109 1.77 -15.24 3.13
N ARG A 110 1.49 -14.88 4.39
CA ARG A 110 2.36 -15.15 5.55
C ARG A 110 1.89 -16.30 6.44
N ASP A 111 0.95 -17.10 5.92
CA ASP A 111 0.47 -18.29 6.61
C ASP A 111 1.60 -19.31 6.79
N SER A 112 1.51 -20.08 7.88
CA SER A 112 2.41 -21.21 8.10
C SER A 112 2.24 -22.28 7.02
N ALA A 113 3.27 -23.09 6.80
CA ALA A 113 3.23 -24.22 5.88
C ALA A 113 2.11 -25.26 6.19
N ALA A 114 1.60 -25.27 7.43
CA ALA A 114 0.51 -26.16 7.84
C ALA A 114 -0.89 -25.67 7.42
N THR A 115 -1.04 -24.36 7.19
CA THR A 115 -2.34 -23.72 6.92
C THR A 115 -2.41 -23.07 5.53
N ALA A 116 -1.25 -22.83 4.91
CA ALA A 116 -1.15 -22.24 3.59
C ALA A 116 -1.92 -23.05 2.54
N ARG A 117 -2.61 -22.33 1.65
CA ARG A 117 -3.36 -22.91 0.53
C ARG A 117 -2.71 -22.54 -0.78
N LEU A 118 -2.56 -23.53 -1.65
CA LEU A 118 -1.94 -23.33 -2.95
C LEU A 118 -2.76 -22.40 -3.85
N LEU A 119 -2.05 -21.62 -4.65
CA LEU A 119 -2.59 -20.93 -5.81
C LEU A 119 -2.74 -21.92 -6.97
N GLY A 120 -3.98 -22.34 -7.22
CA GLY A 120 -4.32 -23.19 -8.37
C GLY A 120 -3.99 -24.69 -8.18
N PRO A 121 -3.89 -25.46 -9.28
CA PRO A 121 -3.75 -26.92 -9.22
C PRO A 121 -2.38 -27.36 -8.65
N GLY A 122 -2.39 -28.00 -7.48
CA GLY A 122 -1.17 -28.39 -6.76
C GLY A 122 -0.26 -29.42 -7.46
N VAL A 123 -0.70 -30.04 -8.55
CA VAL A 123 0.13 -30.95 -9.37
C VAL A 123 1.30 -30.23 -10.03
N ARG A 124 1.19 -28.91 -10.28
CA ARG A 124 2.23 -28.08 -10.91
C ARG A 124 3.04 -27.26 -9.91
N ALA A 125 2.72 -27.33 -8.62
CA ALA A 125 3.40 -26.54 -7.61
C ALA A 125 4.80 -27.11 -7.33
N TYR A 126 5.81 -26.24 -7.34
CA TYR A 126 7.16 -26.58 -6.86
C TYR A 126 7.14 -26.95 -5.37
N ASP A 127 6.47 -26.12 -4.55
CA ASP A 127 6.20 -26.40 -3.14
C ASP A 127 4.68 -26.41 -2.90
N ARG A 128 4.17 -27.56 -2.45
CA ARG A 128 2.74 -27.76 -2.16
C ARG A 128 2.29 -27.15 -0.83
N ARG A 129 3.21 -26.61 -0.04
CA ARG A 129 2.96 -25.93 1.24
C ARG A 129 3.19 -24.42 1.18
N ALA A 130 3.58 -23.89 0.03
CA ALA A 130 3.71 -22.45 -0.19
C ALA A 130 2.35 -21.84 -0.59
N GLY A 131 1.88 -20.84 0.16
CA GLY A 131 0.62 -20.14 -0.13
C GLY A 131 0.79 -18.88 -1.00
N GLY A 132 1.99 -18.31 -1.03
CA GLY A 132 2.30 -17.11 -1.80
C GLY A 132 2.42 -17.38 -3.30
N GLY A 133 2.42 -16.31 -4.09
CA GLY A 133 2.58 -16.39 -5.54
C GLY A 133 1.94 -15.21 -6.24
N THR A 134 1.66 -15.37 -7.54
CA THR A 134 1.06 -14.32 -8.35
C THR A 134 -0.24 -14.75 -9.01
N THR A 135 -1.22 -13.85 -9.08
CA THR A 135 -2.40 -14.01 -9.94
C THR A 135 -2.30 -13.02 -11.09
N THR A 136 -2.50 -13.49 -12.32
CA THR A 136 -2.58 -12.63 -13.51
C THR A 136 -4.04 -12.43 -13.90
N LEU A 137 -4.46 -11.17 -14.03
CA LEU A 137 -5.72 -10.81 -14.66
C LEU A 137 -5.48 -10.30 -16.07
N GLU A 138 -6.36 -10.65 -17.00
CA GLU A 138 -6.48 -9.96 -18.27
C GLU A 138 -7.73 -9.07 -18.19
N VAL A 139 -7.52 -7.76 -18.23
CA VAL A 139 -8.57 -6.75 -18.08
C VAL A 139 -8.69 -6.01 -19.40
N ARG A 140 -9.91 -5.81 -19.89
CA ARG A 140 -10.17 -4.95 -21.04
C ARG A 140 -10.79 -3.66 -20.54
N GLN A 141 -10.17 -2.52 -20.83
CA GLN A 141 -10.74 -1.24 -20.45
C GLN A 141 -11.44 -0.60 -21.66
N GLY A 142 -12.72 -0.27 -21.50
CA GLY A 142 -13.47 0.55 -22.45
C GLY A 142 -12.99 2.00 -22.42
N ARG A 143 -13.24 2.76 -23.50
CA ARG A 143 -12.88 4.19 -23.57
C ARG A 143 -13.61 5.05 -22.54
N ASP A 144 -14.74 4.56 -22.02
CA ASP A 144 -15.55 5.14 -20.96
C ASP A 144 -15.09 4.74 -19.55
N GLY A 145 -14.01 3.96 -19.44
CA GLY A 145 -13.52 3.45 -18.16
C GLY A 145 -14.24 2.21 -17.64
N SER A 146 -15.13 1.59 -18.43
CA SER A 146 -15.67 0.27 -18.14
C SER A 146 -14.58 -0.81 -18.14
N VAL A 147 -14.74 -1.86 -17.32
CA VAL A 147 -13.82 -3.01 -17.18
C VAL A 147 -14.58 -4.31 -17.11
#